data_AF-A0A5Y4IGV9-F1
#
_entry.id   AF-A0A5Y4IGV9-F1
#
_cell.length_a   1.000
_cell.length_b   1.000
_cell.length_c   1.000
_cell.angle_alpha   90.00
_cell.angle_beta   90.00
_cell.angle_gamma   90.00
#
_symmetry.space_group_name_H-M   'P 1'
#
loop_
_entity.id
_entity.type
_entity.pdbx_description
1 polymer ?
#
loop_
_entity_poly.entity_id
_entity_poly.type
_entity_poly.pdbx_seq_one_letter_code
_entity_poly.pdbx_strand_id
1 'polypeptide(L)'
;MKRKVEITKNSFFELFSDAITLYELSAATKKSHIKKTLAKSSVLSINYAIEAAANSFLSSIEITKKLKDQIDRFSSVDKFDYTLQWHKDISLPRGTAQTQIIKELIAQRNALVHPKIKIFTDTIETKPGEGKIAYQHQSNINSEQAKSNISGISLDPETYTEKDAFIAIKALVDFLNCYVNDWWGIDLETSALLLLPSWNGSIQAQSIIYERNSLETVLRHDPALKIKFIGLHGIFEQFQ
;
A
#
# COMPACT_ATOMS: atom_id res chain seq x y z
N MET A 1 -25.85 -10.32 23.19
CA MET A 1 -25.62 -11.77 23.00
C MET A 1 -24.17 -11.98 22.56
N LYS A 2 -23.37 -12.81 23.23
CA LYS A 2 -21.99 -13.14 22.81
C LYS A 2 -22.00 -14.52 22.15
N ARG A 3 -21.49 -14.64 20.92
CA ARG A 3 -21.39 -15.92 20.19
C ARG A 3 -19.97 -16.14 19.68
N LYS A 4 -19.55 -17.39 19.59
CA LYS A 4 -18.29 -17.77 18.91
C LYS A 4 -18.56 -17.84 17.42
N VAL A 5 -17.67 -17.24 16.62
CA VAL A 5 -17.75 -17.13 15.17
C VAL A 5 -16.37 -17.35 14.59
N GLU A 6 -16.31 -17.78 13.34
CA GLU A 6 -15.06 -17.84 12.58
C GLU A 6 -14.85 -16.49 11.89
N ILE A 7 -13.61 -15.99 11.95
CA ILE A 7 -13.22 -14.71 11.35
C ILE A 7 -12.10 -15.00 10.36
N THR A 8 -12.35 -14.64 9.10
CA THR A 8 -11.31 -14.51 8.08
C THR A 8 -10.66 -13.15 8.25
N LYS A 9 -9.39 -13.15 8.67
CA LYS A 9 -8.63 -11.92 8.86
C LYS A 9 -7.95 -11.50 7.56
N ASN A 10 -8.17 -10.26 7.15
CA ASN A 10 -7.34 -9.59 6.15
C ASN A 10 -6.92 -8.21 6.66
N SER A 11 -5.64 -7.89 6.55
CA SER A 11 -5.07 -6.61 6.98
C SER A 11 -5.00 -5.55 5.89
N PHE A 12 -5.38 -5.86 4.64
CA PHE A 12 -5.32 -4.91 3.52
C PHE A 12 -5.98 -3.57 3.85
N PHE A 13 -7.26 -3.60 4.25
CA PHE A 13 -8.03 -2.37 4.43
C PHE A 13 -7.46 -1.47 5.52
N GLU A 14 -7.02 -2.06 6.63
CA GLU A 14 -6.38 -1.31 7.72
C GLU A 14 -5.03 -0.73 7.28
N LEU A 15 -4.19 -1.50 6.58
CA LEU A 15 -2.90 -1.00 6.05
C LEU A 15 -3.09 0.12 5.02
N PHE A 16 -4.16 0.04 4.22
CA PHE A 16 -4.53 1.08 3.27
C PHE A 16 -5.01 2.36 3.98
N SER A 17 -5.85 2.21 5.00
CA SER A 17 -6.29 3.30 5.88
C SER A 17 -5.12 3.97 6.60
N ASP A 18 -4.18 3.18 7.14
CA ASP A 18 -2.96 3.67 7.78
C ASP A 18 -2.13 4.52 6.81
N ALA A 19 -1.98 4.07 5.57
CA ALA A 19 -1.24 4.82 4.55
C ALA A 19 -1.87 6.20 4.28
N ILE A 20 -3.20 6.27 4.19
CA ILE A 20 -3.93 7.54 4.02
C ILE A 20 -3.76 8.43 5.25
N THR A 21 -3.91 7.86 6.44
CA THR A 21 -3.72 8.59 7.71
C THR A 21 -2.32 9.20 7.81
N LEU A 22 -1.28 8.43 7.49
CA LEU A 22 0.11 8.90 7.48
C LEU A 22 0.34 10.02 6.45
N TYR A 23 -0.31 9.92 5.29
CA TYR A 23 -0.32 11.00 4.29
C TYR A 23 -0.98 12.28 4.84
N GLU A 24 -2.17 12.17 5.46
CA GLU A 24 -2.86 13.33 6.06
C GLU A 24 -1.99 14.02 7.13
N LEU A 25 -1.36 13.22 8.00
CA LEU A 25 -0.47 13.73 9.05
C LEU A 25 0.78 14.39 8.46
N SER A 26 1.33 13.83 7.36
CA SER A 26 2.45 14.43 6.63
C SER A 26 2.06 15.78 6.02
N ALA A 27 0.88 15.89 5.42
CA ALA A 27 0.37 17.13 4.85
C ALA A 27 0.09 18.20 5.92
N ALA A 28 -0.38 17.79 7.11
CA ALA A 28 -0.76 18.70 8.19
C ALA A 28 0.45 19.21 9.02
N THR A 29 1.54 18.45 9.10
CA THR A 29 2.67 18.81 9.96
C THR A 29 3.56 19.90 9.34
N LYS A 30 3.97 20.87 10.17
CA LYS A 30 4.90 21.94 9.77
C LYS A 30 6.37 21.57 9.96
N LYS A 31 6.65 20.52 10.73
CA LYS A 31 8.03 20.10 11.05
C LYS A 31 8.59 19.28 9.89
N SER A 32 9.54 19.84 9.15
CA SER A 32 10.11 19.25 7.92
C SER A 32 10.57 17.79 8.09
N HIS A 33 11.31 17.48 9.16
CA HIS A 33 11.74 16.10 9.45
C HIS A 33 10.53 15.15 9.61
N ILE A 34 9.55 15.53 10.44
CA ILE A 34 8.36 14.70 10.70
C ILE A 34 7.55 14.53 9.40
N LYS A 35 7.42 15.58 8.60
CA LYS A 35 6.74 15.54 7.31
C LYS A 35 7.31 14.45 6.40
N LYS A 36 8.64 14.42 6.25
CA LYS A 36 9.35 13.41 5.47
C LYS A 36 9.19 12.01 6.05
N THR A 37 9.34 11.85 7.38
CA THR A 37 9.15 10.56 8.05
C THR A 37 7.76 10.00 7.78
N LEU A 38 6.71 10.80 7.94
CA LEU A 38 5.33 10.38 7.72
C LEU A 38 5.04 10.05 6.26
N ALA A 39 5.57 10.84 5.31
CA ALA A 39 5.44 10.55 3.88
C ALA A 39 6.11 9.22 3.52
N LYS A 40 7.34 8.99 4.01
CA LYS A 40 8.06 7.73 3.85
C LYS A 40 7.31 6.55 4.45
N SER A 41 6.77 6.70 5.65
CA SER A 41 5.95 5.68 6.29
C SER A 41 4.67 5.39 5.49
N SER A 42 4.01 6.41 4.92
CA SER A 42 2.83 6.23 4.08
C SER A 42 3.13 5.37 2.84
N VAL A 43 4.22 5.67 2.11
CA VAL A 43 4.64 4.88 0.94
C VAL A 43 5.00 3.44 1.30
N LEU A 44 5.62 3.22 2.48
CA LEU A 44 5.90 1.88 2.99
C LEU A 44 4.62 1.13 3.37
N SER A 45 3.65 1.79 4.00
CA SER A 45 2.34 1.20 4.30
C SER A 45 1.59 0.77 3.04
N ILE A 46 1.70 1.53 1.94
CA ILE A 46 1.17 1.11 0.63
C ILE A 46 1.81 -0.20 0.15
N ASN A 47 3.12 -0.39 0.34
CA ASN A 47 3.77 -1.66 0.00
C ASN A 47 3.23 -2.84 0.83
N TYR A 48 2.93 -2.61 2.12
CA TYR A 48 2.30 -3.62 2.95
C TYR A 48 0.86 -3.92 2.49
N ALA A 49 0.09 -2.90 2.12
CA ALA A 49 -1.24 -3.06 1.56
C ALA A 49 -1.20 -3.85 0.24
N ILE A 50 -0.26 -3.57 -0.67
CA ILE A 50 -0.06 -4.34 -1.92
C ILE A 50 0.14 -5.83 -1.62
N GLU A 51 1.04 -6.15 -0.68
CA GLU A 51 1.31 -7.54 -0.27
C GLU A 51 0.08 -8.19 0.38
N ALA A 52 -0.64 -7.47 1.23
CA ALA A 52 -1.86 -7.97 1.86
C ALA A 52 -2.96 -8.27 0.84
N ALA A 53 -3.18 -7.38 -0.15
CA ALA A 53 -4.11 -7.62 -1.25
C ALA A 53 -3.70 -8.83 -2.08
N ALA A 54 -2.42 -8.94 -2.44
CA ALA A 54 -1.91 -10.07 -3.21
C ALA A 54 -2.15 -11.42 -2.51
N ASN A 55 -1.83 -11.50 -1.21
CA ASN A 55 -2.06 -12.71 -0.41
C ASN A 55 -3.54 -13.02 -0.23
N SER A 56 -4.37 -11.99 -0.08
CA SER A 56 -5.83 -12.13 0.02
C SER A 56 -6.42 -12.73 -1.25
N PHE A 57 -6.09 -12.18 -2.41
CA PHE A 57 -6.56 -12.71 -3.68
C PHE A 57 -6.04 -14.13 -3.94
N LEU A 58 -4.80 -14.41 -3.56
CA LEU A 58 -4.24 -15.76 -3.65
C LEU A 58 -5.00 -16.78 -2.78
N SER A 59 -5.55 -16.36 -1.64
CA SER A 59 -6.34 -17.23 -0.75
C SER A 59 -7.62 -17.77 -1.38
N SER A 60 -8.09 -17.16 -2.48
CA SER A 60 -9.21 -17.65 -3.27
C SER A 60 -8.92 -18.94 -4.05
N ILE A 61 -7.66 -19.39 -4.07
CA ILE A 61 -7.21 -20.54 -4.83
C ILE A 61 -7.06 -21.75 -3.90
N GLU A 62 -7.77 -22.83 -4.22
CA GLU A 62 -7.57 -24.11 -3.53
C GLU A 62 -6.26 -24.75 -3.99
N ILE A 63 -5.26 -24.77 -3.11
CA ILE A 63 -3.94 -25.34 -3.39
C ILE A 63 -3.55 -26.39 -2.35
N THR A 64 -2.84 -27.41 -2.80
CA THR A 64 -2.23 -28.39 -1.91
C THR A 64 -1.16 -27.72 -1.04
N LYS A 65 -0.93 -28.24 0.18
CA LYS A 65 0.06 -27.68 1.12
C LYS A 65 1.46 -27.53 0.51
N LYS A 66 1.89 -28.49 -0.31
CA LYS A 66 3.21 -28.45 -0.98
C LYS A 66 3.31 -27.31 -1.99
N LEU A 67 2.24 -27.06 -2.74
CA LEU A 67 2.18 -25.95 -3.70
C LEU A 67 2.09 -24.60 -2.99
N LYS A 68 1.39 -24.55 -1.84
CA LYS A 68 1.34 -23.36 -0.98
C LYS A 68 2.72 -22.88 -0.54
N ASP A 69 3.57 -23.78 -0.05
CA ASP A 69 4.94 -23.42 0.38
C ASP A 69 5.81 -22.84 -0.75
N GLN A 70 5.52 -23.21 -2.01
CA GLN A 70 6.20 -22.67 -3.18
C GLN A 70 5.66 -21.29 -3.56
N ILE A 71 4.34 -21.13 -3.55
CA ILE A 71 3.66 -19.88 -3.89
C ILE A 71 3.91 -18.80 -2.83
N ASP A 72 4.10 -19.16 -1.56
CA ASP A 72 4.42 -18.20 -0.49
C ASP A 72 5.73 -17.42 -0.78
N ARG A 73 6.62 -17.96 -1.61
CA ARG A 73 7.87 -17.31 -2.05
C ARG A 73 7.70 -16.35 -3.22
N PHE A 74 6.51 -16.31 -3.83
CA PHE A 74 6.24 -15.43 -4.96
C PHE A 74 6.33 -13.97 -4.52
N SER A 75 6.78 -13.11 -5.44
CA SER A 75 6.62 -11.67 -5.25
C SER A 75 5.13 -11.31 -5.23
N SER A 76 4.77 -10.17 -4.64
CA SER A 76 3.38 -9.71 -4.64
C SER A 76 2.79 -9.65 -6.05
N VAL A 77 3.59 -9.21 -7.04
CA VAL A 77 3.19 -9.15 -8.45
C VAL A 77 2.92 -10.53 -9.03
N ASP A 78 3.75 -11.51 -8.69
CA ASP A 78 3.58 -12.88 -9.20
C ASP A 78 2.39 -13.59 -8.54
N LYS A 79 2.02 -13.21 -7.31
CA LYS A 79 0.77 -13.66 -6.68
C LYS A 79 -0.46 -13.13 -7.42
N PHE A 80 -0.50 -11.84 -7.76
CA PHE A 80 -1.57 -11.28 -8.60
C PHE A 80 -1.65 -11.97 -9.97
N ASP A 81 -0.50 -12.18 -10.62
CA ASP A 81 -0.43 -12.86 -11.92
C ASP A 81 -0.92 -14.31 -11.83
N TYR A 82 -0.49 -15.05 -10.81
CA TYR A 82 -0.93 -16.43 -10.59
C TYR A 82 -2.43 -16.53 -10.33
N THR A 83 -3.00 -15.59 -9.54
CA THR A 83 -4.45 -15.55 -9.32
C THR A 83 -5.23 -15.30 -10.61
N LEU A 84 -4.78 -14.38 -11.47
CA LEU A 84 -5.42 -14.16 -12.77
C LEU A 84 -5.31 -15.37 -13.68
N GLN A 85 -4.14 -15.99 -13.75
CA GLN A 85 -3.94 -17.20 -14.56
C GLN A 85 -4.86 -18.33 -14.09
N TRP A 86 -4.99 -18.52 -12.77
CA TRP A 86 -5.87 -19.55 -12.22
C TRP A 86 -7.35 -19.34 -12.55
N HIS A 87 -7.86 -18.12 -12.36
CA HIS A 87 -9.29 -17.85 -12.48
C HIS A 87 -9.74 -17.50 -13.90
N LYS A 88 -8.84 -17.00 -14.75
CA LYS A 88 -9.17 -16.42 -16.06
C LYS A 88 -8.31 -16.91 -17.21
N ASP A 89 -7.26 -17.70 -16.94
CA ASP A 89 -6.30 -18.15 -17.96
C ASP A 89 -5.66 -16.97 -18.73
N ILE A 90 -5.46 -15.84 -18.04
CA ILE A 90 -4.78 -14.64 -18.56
C ILE A 90 -3.60 -14.26 -17.67
N SER A 91 -2.56 -13.69 -18.27
CA SER A 91 -1.44 -13.11 -17.51
C SER A 91 -1.73 -11.66 -17.12
N LEU A 92 -1.15 -11.23 -16.00
CA LEU A 92 -1.16 -9.84 -15.57
C LEU A 92 -0.56 -8.94 -16.67
N PRO A 93 -1.24 -7.86 -17.10
CA PRO A 93 -0.73 -6.95 -18.13
C PRO A 93 0.53 -6.14 -17.70
N ARG A 94 1.71 -6.78 -17.77
CA ARG A 94 2.99 -6.24 -17.26
C ARG A 94 3.47 -4.95 -17.94
N GLY A 95 2.96 -4.63 -19.13
CA GLY A 95 3.28 -3.40 -19.88
C GLY A 95 2.43 -2.18 -19.53
N THR A 96 1.38 -2.34 -18.70
CA THR A 96 0.51 -1.23 -18.29
C THR A 96 1.20 -0.33 -17.26
N ALA A 97 0.87 0.96 -17.30
CA ALA A 97 1.41 1.94 -16.34
C ALA A 97 1.12 1.51 -14.89
N GLN A 98 -0.09 1.03 -14.61
CA GLN A 98 -0.52 0.56 -13.28
C GLN A 98 0.40 -0.56 -12.78
N THR A 99 0.66 -1.57 -13.60
CA THR A 99 1.55 -2.69 -13.19
C THR A 99 3.01 -2.23 -13.05
N GLN A 100 3.47 -1.34 -13.92
CA GLN A 100 4.84 -0.81 -13.85
C GLN A 100 5.07 0.02 -12.58
N ILE A 101 4.13 0.88 -12.20
CA ILE A 101 4.23 1.68 -10.97
C ILE A 101 4.22 0.79 -9.73
N ILE A 102 3.38 -0.25 -9.68
CA ILE A 102 3.38 -1.21 -8.56
C ILE A 102 4.72 -1.94 -8.43
N LYS A 103 5.30 -2.39 -9.57
CA LYS A 103 6.64 -2.98 -9.59
C LYS A 103 7.70 -2.01 -9.08
N GLU A 104 7.61 -0.75 -9.47
CA GLU A 104 8.52 0.31 -9.02
C GLU A 104 8.42 0.51 -7.49
N LEU A 105 7.21 0.63 -6.94
CA LEU A 105 6.98 0.77 -5.50
C LEU A 105 7.59 -0.39 -4.71
N ILE A 106 7.38 -1.63 -5.17
CA ILE A 106 7.96 -2.83 -4.55
C ILE A 106 9.49 -2.80 -4.63
N ALA A 107 10.06 -2.41 -5.77
CA ALA A 107 11.50 -2.29 -5.94
C ALA A 107 12.10 -1.22 -5.01
N GLN A 108 11.44 -0.07 -4.86
CA GLN A 108 11.85 1.00 -3.94
C GLN A 108 11.81 0.52 -2.48
N ARG A 109 10.75 -0.18 -2.07
CA ARG A 109 10.70 -0.81 -0.74
C ARG A 109 11.83 -1.81 -0.52
N ASN A 110 12.11 -2.66 -1.51
CA ASN A 110 13.19 -3.64 -1.39
C ASN A 110 14.56 -2.97 -1.22
N ALA A 111 14.81 -1.86 -1.94
CA ALA A 111 16.03 -1.07 -1.78
C ALA A 111 16.16 -0.45 -0.37
N LEU A 112 15.03 -0.11 0.27
CA LEU A 112 14.99 0.41 1.64
C LEU A 112 15.30 -0.64 2.71
N VAL A 113 14.74 -1.85 2.57
CA VAL A 113 14.90 -2.92 3.58
C VAL A 113 16.15 -3.76 3.37
N HIS A 114 16.77 -3.67 2.20
CA HIS A 114 18.05 -4.30 1.87
C HIS A 114 19.06 -3.25 1.38
N PRO A 115 19.44 -2.28 2.23
CA PRO A 115 20.28 -1.17 1.81
C PRO A 115 21.67 -1.67 1.41
N LYS A 116 22.13 -1.26 0.23
CA LYS A 116 23.53 -1.44 -0.19
C LYS A 116 24.35 -0.28 0.38
N ILE A 117 25.41 -0.58 1.12
CA ILE A 117 26.36 0.43 1.60
C ILE A 117 27.03 1.07 0.38
N LYS A 118 26.97 2.40 0.28
CA LYS A 118 27.62 3.19 -0.77
C LYS A 118 28.69 4.07 -0.12
N ILE A 119 29.88 4.11 -0.72
CA ILE A 119 30.95 5.04 -0.36
C ILE A 119 31.00 6.11 -1.44
N PHE A 120 30.94 7.38 -1.05
CA PHE A 120 31.06 8.52 -1.94
C PHE A 120 31.83 9.64 -1.25
N THR A 121 32.41 10.55 -2.03
CA THR A 121 33.14 11.71 -1.53
C THR A 121 32.20 12.92 -1.48
N ASP A 122 32.23 13.68 -0.40
CA ASP A 122 31.44 14.89 -0.23
C ASP A 122 32.20 15.96 0.55
N THR A 123 31.76 17.22 0.43
CA THR A 123 32.27 18.36 1.20
C THR A 123 31.45 18.52 2.48
N ILE A 124 32.13 18.52 3.63
CA ILE A 124 31.50 18.67 4.95
C ILE A 124 31.71 20.09 5.48
N GLU A 125 30.60 20.78 5.77
CA GLU A 125 30.63 22.02 6.55
C GLU A 125 30.68 21.67 8.04
N THR A 126 31.62 22.26 8.78
CA THR A 126 31.78 22.04 10.23
C THR A 126 31.60 23.35 10.99
N LYS A 127 30.72 23.34 11.99
CA LYS A 127 30.43 24.49 12.87
C LYS A 127 30.65 24.09 14.33
N PRO A 128 31.08 25.02 15.22
CA PRO A 128 31.06 24.78 16.66
C PRO A 128 29.65 24.37 17.11
N GLY A 129 29.55 23.34 17.94
CA GLY A 129 28.25 22.87 18.44
C GLY A 129 27.77 23.67 19.66
N GLU A 130 26.48 23.50 19.98
CA GLU A 130 25.88 24.10 21.17
C GLU A 130 25.84 23.10 22.35
N GLY A 131 26.00 23.63 23.58
CA GLY A 131 25.89 22.86 24.82
C GLY A 131 27.00 21.82 24.99
N LYS A 132 26.64 20.53 25.02
CA LYS A 132 27.58 19.40 25.16
C LYS A 132 28.14 18.89 23.82
N ILE A 133 27.72 19.46 22.69
CA ILE A 133 28.20 19.05 21.37
C ILE A 133 29.37 19.97 20.99
N ALA A 134 30.56 19.41 20.77
CA ALA A 134 31.75 20.19 20.42
C ALA A 134 31.69 20.75 18.99
N TYR A 135 31.26 19.91 18.03
CA TYR A 135 31.14 20.27 16.62
C TYR A 135 29.89 19.67 16.00
N GLN A 136 29.29 20.40 15.07
CA GLN A 136 28.22 19.96 14.20
C GLN A 136 28.76 19.87 12.77
N HIS A 137 28.52 18.73 12.13
CA HIS A 137 28.93 18.49 10.75
C HIS A 137 27.68 18.40 9.88
N GLN A 138 27.67 19.14 8.79
CA GLN A 138 26.61 19.11 7.80
C GLN A 138 27.22 18.79 6.44
N SER A 139 26.73 17.71 5.85
CA SER A 139 27.02 17.37 4.46
C SER A 139 26.21 18.28 3.54
N ASN A 140 26.82 18.70 2.43
CA ASN A 140 26.15 19.45 1.36
C ASN A 140 25.60 18.52 0.26
N ILE A 141 25.19 17.29 0.62
CA ILE A 141 24.43 16.43 -0.30
C ILE A 141 23.13 17.15 -0.66
N ASN A 142 23.16 17.87 -1.78
CA ASN A 142 21.99 18.08 -2.60
C ASN A 142 21.72 16.73 -3.25
N SER A 143 20.93 15.87 -2.59
CA SER A 143 20.34 14.76 -3.30
C SER A 143 19.48 15.39 -4.40
N GLU A 144 19.96 15.31 -5.64
CA GLU A 144 19.11 15.63 -6.78
C GLU A 144 17.82 14.83 -6.58
N GLN A 145 16.68 15.51 -6.62
CA GLN A 145 15.36 14.90 -6.52
C GLN A 145 15.08 14.16 -7.84
N ALA A 146 15.86 13.11 -8.09
CA ALA A 146 15.64 12.23 -9.21
C ALA A 146 14.28 11.58 -9.01
N LYS A 147 13.36 11.82 -9.93
CA LYS A 147 12.02 11.25 -9.93
C LYS A 147 11.92 10.19 -10.99
N SER A 148 11.08 9.19 -10.74
CA SER A 148 10.73 8.21 -11.75
C SER A 148 9.99 8.88 -12.91
N ASN A 149 10.38 8.53 -14.13
CA ASN A 149 9.67 8.96 -15.34
C ASN A 149 8.31 8.28 -15.50
N ILE A 150 8.05 7.19 -14.76
CA ILE A 150 6.81 6.42 -14.84
C ILE A 150 5.80 6.95 -13.83
N SER A 151 6.19 6.98 -12.55
CA SER A 151 5.29 7.32 -11.44
C SER A 151 5.36 8.81 -11.05
N GLY A 152 6.48 9.49 -11.32
CA GLY A 152 6.77 10.81 -10.77
C GLY A 152 7.16 10.80 -9.29
N ILE A 153 7.24 9.62 -8.66
CA ILE A 153 7.69 9.42 -7.28
C ILE A 153 9.21 9.61 -7.24
N SER A 154 9.70 10.25 -6.18
CA SER A 154 11.13 10.37 -5.93
C SER A 154 11.82 9.00 -5.88
N LEU A 155 13.02 8.87 -6.43
CA LEU A 155 13.79 7.62 -6.44
C LEU A 155 14.60 7.42 -5.15
N ASP A 156 14.83 8.52 -4.42
CA ASP A 156 15.44 8.52 -3.10
C ASP A 156 14.35 8.64 -2.01
N PRO A 157 14.10 7.58 -1.23
CA PRO A 157 13.18 7.59 -0.10
C PRO A 157 13.41 8.70 0.93
N GLU A 158 14.63 9.21 1.09
CA GLU A 158 14.93 10.30 2.01
C GLU A 158 14.41 11.67 1.53
N THR A 159 14.02 11.73 0.25
CA THR A 159 13.43 12.91 -0.39
C THR A 159 11.91 12.86 -0.52
N TYR A 160 11.27 11.78 -0.04
CA TYR A 160 9.82 11.64 -0.13
C TYR A 160 9.06 12.78 0.52
N THR A 161 8.01 13.19 -0.16
CA THR A 161 7.07 14.24 0.23
C THR A 161 5.65 13.69 0.33
N GLU A 162 4.74 14.48 0.87
CA GLU A 162 3.31 14.18 0.90
C GLU A 162 2.74 13.94 -0.51
N LYS A 163 3.32 14.56 -1.55
CA LYS A 163 2.92 14.35 -2.94
C LYS A 163 3.30 12.95 -3.41
N ASP A 164 4.50 12.49 -3.07
CA ASP A 164 4.95 11.13 -3.38
C ASP A 164 4.06 10.09 -2.69
N ALA A 165 3.71 10.34 -1.43
CA ALA A 165 2.78 9.52 -0.67
C ALA A 165 1.40 9.43 -1.33
N PHE A 166 0.83 10.56 -1.75
CA PHE A 166 -0.46 10.57 -2.45
C PHE A 166 -0.40 9.83 -3.79
N ILE A 167 0.68 9.98 -4.56
CA ILE A 167 0.87 9.23 -5.82
C ILE A 167 0.91 7.72 -5.54
N ALA A 168 1.60 7.27 -4.50
CA ALA A 168 1.65 5.85 -4.13
C ALA A 168 0.26 5.31 -3.74
N ILE A 169 -0.51 6.06 -2.94
CA ILE A 169 -1.90 5.72 -2.57
C ILE A 169 -2.75 5.60 -3.85
N LYS A 170 -2.67 6.60 -4.73
CA LYS A 170 -3.43 6.62 -5.98
C LYS A 170 -3.05 5.48 -6.91
N ALA A 171 -1.77 5.14 -7.00
CA ALA A 171 -1.27 4.02 -7.81
C ALA A 171 -1.82 2.67 -7.34
N LEU A 172 -1.90 2.43 -6.03
CA LEU A 172 -2.53 1.23 -5.48
C LEU A 172 -4.01 1.16 -5.87
N VAL A 173 -4.74 2.27 -5.72
CA VAL A 173 -6.17 2.34 -6.08
C VAL A 173 -6.38 2.09 -7.56
N ASP A 174 -5.60 2.73 -8.43
CA ASP A 174 -5.72 2.55 -9.88
C ASP A 174 -5.36 1.13 -10.32
N PHE A 175 -4.33 0.54 -9.72
CA PHE A 175 -4.00 -0.86 -9.95
C PHE A 175 -5.13 -1.79 -9.52
N LEU A 176 -5.66 -1.65 -8.30
CA LEU A 176 -6.74 -2.51 -7.81
C LEU A 176 -8.05 -2.30 -8.57
N ASN A 177 -8.35 -1.07 -8.99
CA ASN A 177 -9.48 -0.78 -9.86
C ASN A 177 -9.38 -1.57 -11.17
N CYS A 178 -8.24 -1.55 -11.84
CA CYS A 178 -8.03 -2.33 -13.07
C CYS A 178 -8.01 -3.84 -12.79
N TYR A 179 -7.32 -4.25 -11.72
CA TYR A 179 -7.19 -5.65 -11.36
C TYR A 179 -8.54 -6.32 -11.07
N VAL A 180 -9.37 -5.67 -10.26
CA VAL A 180 -10.69 -6.20 -9.87
C VAL A 180 -11.71 -6.06 -10.99
N ASN A 181 -11.81 -4.90 -11.65
CA ASN A 181 -12.89 -4.63 -12.59
C ASN A 181 -12.57 -5.07 -14.02
N ASP A 182 -11.34 -4.83 -14.49
CA ASP A 182 -11.00 -4.98 -15.91
C ASP A 182 -10.32 -6.32 -16.20
N TRP A 183 -9.44 -6.78 -15.30
CA TRP A 183 -8.65 -8.00 -15.53
C TRP A 183 -9.31 -9.24 -14.93
N TRP A 184 -9.68 -9.20 -13.65
CA TRP A 184 -10.39 -10.32 -13.03
C TRP A 184 -11.90 -10.23 -13.25
N GLY A 185 -12.49 -9.03 -13.26
CA GLY A 185 -13.93 -8.84 -13.46
C GLY A 185 -14.78 -9.57 -12.41
N ILE A 186 -14.38 -9.51 -11.14
CA ILE A 186 -15.20 -9.97 -10.00
C ILE A 186 -16.11 -8.83 -9.53
N ASP A 187 -17.24 -9.18 -8.92
CA ASP A 187 -18.14 -8.19 -8.35
C ASP A 187 -17.59 -7.55 -7.05
N LEU A 188 -18.20 -6.44 -6.64
CA LEU A 188 -17.77 -5.66 -5.47
C LEU A 188 -17.93 -6.43 -4.15
N GLU A 189 -18.91 -7.32 -4.04
CA GLU A 189 -19.16 -8.09 -2.83
C GLU A 189 -18.06 -9.14 -2.64
N THR A 190 -17.75 -9.89 -3.71
CA THR A 190 -16.63 -10.83 -3.75
C THR A 190 -15.30 -10.12 -3.46
N SER A 191 -15.05 -8.99 -4.09
CA SER A 191 -13.83 -8.21 -3.84
C SER A 191 -13.74 -7.72 -2.39
N ALA A 192 -14.85 -7.25 -1.82
CA ALA A 192 -14.90 -6.81 -0.43
C ALA A 192 -14.67 -7.96 0.58
N LEU A 193 -15.23 -9.14 0.32
CA LEU A 193 -14.99 -10.34 1.12
C LEU A 193 -13.52 -10.78 1.10
N LEU A 194 -12.85 -10.60 -0.04
CA LEU A 194 -11.43 -10.87 -0.15
C LEU A 194 -10.63 -9.81 0.60
N LEU A 195 -10.90 -8.53 0.39
CA LEU A 195 -10.05 -7.41 0.82
C LEU A 195 -10.30 -6.89 2.25
N LEU A 196 -11.45 -7.17 2.85
CA LEU A 196 -11.76 -6.81 4.23
C LEU A 196 -11.81 -8.04 5.14
N PRO A 197 -11.57 -7.88 6.46
CA PRO A 197 -11.89 -8.94 7.40
C PRO A 197 -13.37 -9.32 7.29
N SER A 198 -13.66 -10.60 7.39
CA SER A 198 -15.03 -11.10 7.32
C SER A 198 -15.28 -12.20 8.34
N TRP A 199 -16.54 -12.52 8.60
CA TRP A 199 -16.95 -13.58 9.49
C TRP A 199 -18.07 -14.42 8.90
N ASN A 200 -18.15 -15.68 9.32
CA ASN A 200 -19.14 -16.65 8.85
C ASN A 200 -20.54 -16.45 9.48
N GLY A 201 -21.01 -15.20 9.52
CA GLY A 201 -22.25 -14.79 10.15
C GLY A 201 -23.52 -15.45 9.61
N SER A 202 -24.67 -14.99 10.10
CA SER A 202 -25.99 -15.42 9.57
C SER A 202 -26.10 -14.99 8.11
N ILE A 203 -26.84 -15.76 7.28
CA ILE A 203 -27.15 -15.45 5.86
C ILE A 203 -27.74 -14.03 5.69
N GLN A 204 -28.33 -13.47 6.75
CA GLN A 204 -28.95 -12.14 6.75
C GLN A 204 -28.06 -11.03 7.34
N ALA A 205 -26.87 -11.35 7.85
CA ALA A 205 -25.99 -10.39 8.51
C ALA A 205 -24.82 -9.99 7.60
N GLN A 206 -24.44 -8.72 7.63
CA GLN A 206 -23.24 -8.24 6.95
C GLN A 206 -22.01 -9.02 7.44
N SER A 207 -21.35 -9.69 6.50
CA SER A 207 -20.21 -10.56 6.76
C SER A 207 -18.89 -9.78 6.88
N ILE A 208 -18.86 -8.51 6.54
CA ILE A 208 -17.66 -7.66 6.55
C ILE A 208 -17.47 -7.02 7.94
N ILE A 209 -16.23 -7.00 8.43
CA ILE A 209 -15.80 -6.35 9.66
C ILE A 209 -14.82 -5.24 9.31
N TYR A 210 -14.95 -4.07 9.93
CA TYR A 210 -14.05 -2.94 9.72
C TYR A 210 -14.02 -2.02 10.94
N GLU A 211 -12.95 -1.23 11.06
CA GLU A 211 -12.94 -0.10 11.99
C GLU A 211 -13.63 1.12 11.38
N ARG A 212 -14.53 1.76 12.14
CA ARG A 212 -15.25 2.96 11.70
C ARG A 212 -14.31 4.09 11.27
N ASN A 213 -13.26 4.36 12.05
CA ASN A 213 -12.30 5.43 11.72
C ASN A 213 -11.57 5.14 10.41
N SER A 214 -11.21 3.88 10.16
CA SER A 214 -10.58 3.47 8.91
C SER A 214 -11.49 3.67 7.71
N LEU A 215 -12.77 3.28 7.83
CA LEU A 215 -13.75 3.51 6.78
C LEU A 215 -13.96 5.00 6.51
N GLU A 216 -14.16 5.82 7.55
CA GLU A 216 -14.35 7.27 7.42
C GLU A 216 -13.13 7.96 6.79
N THR A 217 -11.92 7.51 7.13
CA THR A 217 -10.67 8.01 6.56
C THR A 217 -10.60 7.71 5.07
N VAL A 218 -10.86 6.47 4.66
CA VAL A 218 -10.84 6.09 3.24
C VAL A 218 -11.93 6.84 2.45
N LEU A 219 -13.15 6.92 2.98
CA LEU A 219 -14.28 7.60 2.33
C LEU A 219 -14.01 9.08 2.07
N ARG A 220 -13.33 9.77 2.99
CA ARG A 220 -12.96 11.19 2.81
C ARG A 220 -12.12 11.42 1.56
N HIS A 221 -11.31 10.44 1.17
CA HIS A 221 -10.43 10.51 0.00
C HIS A 221 -11.02 9.87 -1.26
N ASP A 222 -12.16 9.19 -1.15
CA ASP A 222 -12.77 8.50 -2.30
C ASP A 222 -13.04 9.43 -3.51
N PRO A 223 -13.52 10.68 -3.36
CA PRO A 223 -13.71 11.57 -4.51
C PRO A 223 -12.42 11.81 -5.33
N ALA A 224 -11.27 11.84 -4.66
CA ALA A 224 -9.97 12.02 -5.29
C ALA A 224 -9.37 10.69 -5.81
N LEU A 225 -9.56 9.61 -5.05
CA LEU A 225 -9.00 8.30 -5.35
C LEU A 225 -9.82 7.53 -6.38
N LYS A 226 -11.14 7.76 -6.43
CA LYS A 226 -12.12 7.06 -7.28
C LYS A 226 -12.07 5.55 -7.07
N ILE A 227 -12.32 5.10 -5.84
CA ILE A 227 -12.23 3.68 -5.47
C ILE A 227 -13.43 2.95 -6.08
N LYS A 228 -13.12 1.92 -6.88
CA LYS A 228 -14.10 1.07 -7.57
C LYS A 228 -13.87 -0.41 -7.33
N PHE A 229 -12.85 -0.78 -6.56
CA PHE A 229 -12.54 -2.17 -6.27
C PHE A 229 -13.25 -2.68 -5.00
N ILE A 230 -13.84 -1.80 -4.18
CA ILE A 230 -14.67 -2.13 -3.00
C ILE A 230 -15.89 -1.19 -2.98
N GLY A 231 -17.06 -1.71 -2.64
CA GLY A 231 -18.30 -0.94 -2.49
C GLY A 231 -18.39 -0.11 -1.19
N LEU A 232 -17.51 0.88 -1.01
CA LEU A 232 -17.38 1.63 0.26
C LEU A 232 -18.66 2.35 0.73
N HIS A 233 -19.42 2.95 -0.18
CA HIS A 233 -20.65 3.68 0.15
C HIS A 233 -21.75 2.73 0.62
N GLY A 234 -21.89 1.57 -0.02
CA GLY A 234 -22.83 0.54 0.43
C GLY A 234 -22.48 -0.03 1.80
N ILE A 235 -21.21 -0.02 2.19
CA ILE A 235 -20.76 -0.40 3.53
C ILE A 235 -21.15 0.69 4.55
N PHE A 236 -21.07 1.98 4.20
CA PHE A 236 -21.37 3.09 5.09
C PHE A 236 -22.87 3.35 5.29
N GLU A 237 -23.67 3.25 4.23
CA GLU A 237 -25.13 3.47 4.27
C GLU A 237 -25.87 2.44 5.15
N GLN A 238 -25.31 1.25 5.35
CA GLN A 238 -25.86 0.22 6.24
C GLN A 238 -25.82 0.60 7.74
N PHE A 239 -25.32 1.81 8.07
CA PHE A 239 -25.17 2.33 9.43
C PHE A 239 -25.96 3.63 9.71
N GLN A 240 -26.68 4.16 8.72
CA GLN A 240 -27.68 5.22 8.94
C GLN A 240 -29.05 4.62 9.23
#